data_AF-A0A2K3KW83-F1
#
_entry.id   AF-A0A2K3KW83-F1
#
_cell.length_a   1.000
_cell.length_b   1.000
_cell.length_c   1.000
_cell.angle_alpha   90.00
_cell.angle_beta   90.00
_cell.angle_gamma   90.00
#
_symmetry.space_group_name_H-M   'P 1'
#
loop_
_entity.id
_entity.type
_entity.pdbx_description
1 polymer ?
#
loop_
_entity_poly.entity_id
_entity_poly.type
_entity_poly.pdbx_seq_one_letter_code
_entity_poly.pdbx_strand_id
1 'polypeptide(L)'
;IKCMGVPTVDMKNVCTQLEDKTFGEIIFRYGGTLILYRGRNYNPRKRPVIPMMLWKPHEPVYPRLIKTTIDGLSIEETKAMRKRGFAVPALTKLGMLVIIQPNLSCQFTFLKCF
;
A
#
# COMPACT_ATOMS: atom_id res chain seq x y z
N ILE A 1 -26.52 2.58 -10.03
CA ILE A 1 -25.20 1.98 -9.74
C ILE A 1 -24.71 2.57 -8.43
N LYS A 2 -24.16 1.77 -7.51
CA LYS A 2 -23.60 2.26 -6.25
C LYS A 2 -22.08 2.11 -6.29
N CYS A 3 -21.38 3.22 -6.14
CA CYS A 3 -19.92 3.34 -6.04
C CYS A 3 -19.55 3.45 -4.56
N MET A 4 -18.59 2.63 -4.12
CA MET A 4 -18.17 2.57 -2.71
C MET A 4 -16.65 2.66 -2.61
N GLY A 5 -16.13 3.41 -1.63
CA GLY A 5 -14.69 3.55 -1.38
C GLY A 5 -14.04 4.63 -2.26
N VAL A 6 -12.81 4.41 -2.72
CA VAL A 6 -12.03 5.38 -3.51
C VAL A 6 -12.70 5.90 -4.79
N PRO A 7 -13.57 5.17 -5.52
CA PRO A 7 -14.22 5.76 -6.68
C PRO A 7 -15.06 7.00 -6.34
N THR A 8 -15.56 7.17 -5.10
CA THR A 8 -16.28 8.40 -4.70
C THR A 8 -15.40 9.65 -4.71
N VAL A 9 -14.08 9.49 -4.75
CA VAL A 9 -13.12 10.59 -4.87
C VAL A 9 -13.14 11.17 -6.28
N ASP A 10 -13.23 10.34 -7.32
CA ASP A 10 -13.17 10.74 -8.73
C ASP A 10 -14.41 10.33 -9.53
N MET A 11 -15.55 10.90 -9.15
CA MET A 11 -16.84 10.64 -9.79
C MET A 11 -16.89 11.05 -11.27
N LYS A 12 -16.09 12.02 -11.71
CA LYS A 12 -16.03 12.42 -13.13
C LYS A 12 -15.51 11.30 -14.02
N ASN A 13 -14.36 10.71 -13.65
CA ASN A 13 -13.75 9.60 -14.40
C ASN A 13 -14.65 8.35 -14.38
N VAL A 14 -15.25 8.05 -13.22
CA VAL A 14 -16.20 6.94 -13.09
C VAL A 14 -17.40 7.13 -14.00
N CYS A 15 -17.97 8.35 -14.07
CA CYS A 15 -19.08 8.65 -14.97
C CYS A 15 -18.71 8.39 -16.43
N THR A 16 -17.60 8.95 -16.92
CA THR A 16 -17.15 8.76 -18.31
C THR A 16 -16.97 7.28 -18.66
N GLN A 17 -16.29 6.52 -17.80
CA GLN A 17 -16.10 5.08 -18.04
C GLN A 17 -17.41 4.28 -18.02
N LEU A 18 -18.38 4.68 -17.20
CA LEU A 18 -19.68 4.04 -17.16
C LEU A 18 -20.48 4.36 -18.42
N GLU A 19 -20.49 5.60 -18.87
CA GLU A 19 -21.15 6.01 -20.11
C GLU A 19 -20.58 5.26 -21.31
N ASP A 20 -19.26 5.17 -21.43
CA ASP A 20 -18.57 4.44 -22.51
C ASP A 20 -18.90 2.94 -22.51
N LYS A 21 -18.81 2.28 -21.35
CA LYS A 21 -19.01 0.82 -21.25
C LYS A 21 -20.46 0.41 -21.42
N THR A 22 -21.39 1.32 -21.15
CA THR A 22 -22.80 0.98 -21.06
C THR A 22 -23.67 1.66 -22.10
N PHE A 23 -23.08 2.55 -22.90
CA PHE A 23 -23.72 3.31 -23.96
C PHE A 23 -25.01 3.97 -23.48
N GLY A 24 -24.97 4.53 -22.27
CA GLY A 24 -26.07 5.23 -21.63
C GLY A 24 -25.60 6.55 -21.07
N GLU A 25 -26.55 7.36 -20.62
CA GLU A 25 -26.32 8.71 -20.11
C GLU A 25 -26.65 8.77 -18.61
N ILE A 26 -25.82 9.45 -17.83
CA ILE A 26 -26.04 9.60 -16.39
C ILE A 26 -26.96 10.80 -16.15
N ILE A 27 -28.22 10.50 -15.79
CA ILE A 27 -29.26 11.52 -15.56
C ILE A 27 -29.22 12.11 -14.15
N PHE A 28 -28.67 11.37 -13.18
CA PHE A 28 -28.64 11.83 -11.79
C PHE A 28 -27.45 11.27 -11.03
N ARG A 29 -26.84 12.14 -10.23
CA ARG A 29 -25.72 11.83 -9.36
C ARG A 29 -26.00 12.35 -7.95
N TYR A 30 -25.88 11.48 -6.95
CA TYR A 30 -25.96 11.87 -5.55
C TYR A 30 -25.03 11.02 -4.70
N GLY A 31 -23.99 11.67 -4.14
CA GLY A 31 -22.92 10.98 -3.41
C GLY A 31 -22.32 9.85 -4.25
N GLY A 32 -22.28 8.64 -3.70
CA GLY A 32 -21.84 7.43 -4.40
C GLY A 32 -22.91 6.72 -5.23
N THR A 33 -24.11 7.29 -5.39
CA THR A 33 -25.20 6.68 -6.17
C THR A 33 -25.38 7.40 -7.50
N LEU A 34 -25.38 6.62 -8.59
CA LEU A 34 -25.55 7.08 -9.96
C LEU A 34 -26.77 6.43 -10.59
N ILE A 35 -27.61 7.23 -11.25
CA ILE A 35 -28.74 6.75 -12.06
C ILE A 35 -28.36 6.92 -13.52
N LEU A 36 -28.37 5.81 -14.24
CA LEU A 36 -27.99 5.73 -15.65
C LEU A 36 -29.23 5.37 -16.48
N TYR A 37 -29.48 6.14 -17.53
CA TYR A 37 -30.52 5.90 -18.53
C TYR A 37 -29.89 5.35 -19.81
N ARG A 38 -30.49 4.30 -20.40
CA ARG A 38 -29.97 3.63 -21.61
C ARG A 38 -30.94 3.65 -22.80
N GLY A 39 -32.01 4.45 -22.70
CA GLY A 39 -33.04 4.51 -23.73
C GLY A 39 -34.10 3.40 -23.63
N ARG A 40 -35.04 3.42 -24.58
CA ARG A 40 -36.23 2.56 -24.62
C ARG A 40 -35.97 1.16 -25.22
N ASN A 41 -34.97 1.03 -26.10
CA ASN A 41 -34.58 -0.26 -26.70
C ASN A 41 -33.51 -0.98 -25.86
N TYR A 42 -33.61 -0.89 -24.55
CA TYR A 42 -32.65 -1.51 -23.65
C TYR A 42 -33.04 -2.98 -23.42
N ASN A 43 -32.15 -3.91 -23.76
CA ASN A 43 -32.34 -5.33 -23.46
C ASN A 43 -31.71 -5.67 -22.09
N PRO A 44 -32.52 -6.00 -21.06
CA PRO A 44 -32.00 -6.31 -19.73
C PRO A 44 -31.07 -7.53 -19.70
N ARG A 45 -31.24 -8.48 -20.64
CA ARG A 45 -30.42 -9.71 -20.70
C ARG A 45 -29.01 -9.45 -21.23
N LYS A 46 -28.81 -8.41 -22.04
CA LYS A 46 -27.48 -8.02 -22.57
C LYS A 46 -26.77 -7.01 -21.67
N ARG A 47 -27.22 -6.86 -20.42
CA ARG A 47 -26.64 -5.92 -19.46
C ARG A 47 -25.18 -6.30 -19.16
N PRO A 48 -24.20 -5.39 -19.36
CA PRO A 48 -22.86 -5.62 -18.83
C PRO A 48 -22.91 -5.66 -17.30
N VAL A 49 -22.34 -6.71 -16.71
CA VAL A 49 -22.20 -6.84 -15.26
C VAL A 49 -21.07 -5.91 -14.83
N ILE A 50 -21.43 -4.78 -14.24
CA ILE A 50 -20.47 -3.85 -13.67
C ILE A 50 -20.18 -4.36 -12.26
N PRO A 51 -18.95 -4.82 -11.97
CA PRO A 51 -18.61 -5.22 -10.61
C PRO A 51 -18.83 -4.05 -9.67
N MET A 52 -19.15 -4.33 -8.41
CA MET A 52 -19.14 -3.31 -7.37
C MET A 52 -17.72 -2.73 -7.35
N MET A 53 -17.57 -1.49 -7.84
CA MET A 53 -16.27 -0.88 -8.08
C MET A 53 -15.63 -0.53 -6.73
N LEU A 54 -15.04 -1.54 -6.09
CA LEU A 54 -14.25 -1.42 -4.88
C LEU A 54 -12.81 -1.16 -5.34
N TRP A 55 -12.55 0.08 -5.78
CA TRP A 55 -11.19 0.45 -6.15
C TRP A 55 -10.38 0.52 -4.85
N LYS A 56 -9.61 -0.53 -4.56
CA LYS A 56 -8.56 -0.46 -3.55
C LYS A 56 -7.39 0.25 -4.23
N PRO A 57 -6.94 1.41 -3.72
CA PRO A 57 -5.71 1.98 -4.23
C PRO A 57 -4.61 0.93 -4.01
N HIS A 58 -3.66 0.83 -4.94
CA HIS A 58 -2.50 -0.01 -4.71
C HIS A 58 -1.88 0.43 -3.39
N GLU A 59 -1.67 -0.51 -2.47
CA GLU A 59 -1.08 -0.18 -1.18
C GLU A 59 0.24 0.56 -1.43
N PRO A 60 0.47 1.72 -0.79
CA PRO A 60 1.70 2.45 -0.99
C PRO A 60 2.87 1.54 -0.60
N VAL A 61 3.77 1.29 -1.55
CA VAL A 61 4.98 0.52 -1.29
C VAL A 61 5.93 1.43 -0.52
N TYR A 62 5.92 1.30 0.80
CA TYR A 62 6.88 2.02 1.63
C TYR A 62 8.28 1.45 1.40
N PRO A 63 9.30 2.31 1.17
CA PRO A 63 10.67 1.85 1.16
C PRO A 63 11.01 1.21 2.50
N ARG A 64 11.81 0.14 2.49
CA ARG A 64 12.24 -0.52 3.72
C ARG A 64 12.96 0.50 4.60
N LEU A 65 12.43 0.75 5.79
CA LEU A 65 13.04 1.62 6.80
C LEU A 65 14.46 1.16 7.18
N ILE A 66 14.71 -0.15 7.07
CA ILE A 66 16.00 -0.76 7.34
C ILE A 66 16.69 -1.03 6.01
N LYS A 67 17.83 -0.38 5.78
CA LYS A 67 18.67 -0.65 4.62
C LYS A 67 19.28 -2.06 4.74
N THR A 68 19.23 -2.83 3.65
CA THR A 68 19.81 -4.18 3.59
C THR A 68 21.33 -4.16 3.73
N THR A 69 21.97 -3.16 3.13
CA THR A 69 23.40 -2.87 3.20
C THR A 69 23.61 -1.57 3.96
N ILE A 70 24.64 -1.53 4.80
CA ILE A 70 25.14 -0.28 5.34
C ILE A 70 25.88 0.43 4.20
N ASP A 71 25.73 1.75 4.09
CA ASP A 71 26.39 2.51 3.02
C ASP A 71 27.92 2.32 3.14
N GLY A 72 28.55 1.83 2.05
CA GLY A 72 29.99 1.57 2.01
C GLY A 72 30.44 0.15 2.38
N LEU A 73 29.53 -0.78 2.68
CA LEU A 73 29.88 -2.17 3.03
C LEU A 73 29.19 -3.19 2.11
N SER A 74 29.87 -4.30 1.79
CA SER A 74 29.27 -5.36 0.97
C SER A 74 28.15 -6.09 1.74
N ILE A 75 27.28 -6.80 1.00
CA ILE A 75 26.14 -7.55 1.57
C ILE A 75 26.64 -8.63 2.55
N GLU A 76 27.76 -9.26 2.23
CA GLU A 76 28.33 -10.38 2.99
C GLU A 76 28.92 -9.92 4.31
N GLU A 77 29.70 -8.83 4.28
CA GLU A 77 30.26 -8.21 5.47
C GLU A 77 29.16 -7.66 6.38
N THR A 78 28.12 -7.04 5.81
CA THR A 78 26.95 -6.57 6.58
C THR A 78 26.25 -7.74 7.29
N LYS A 79 26.08 -8.89 6.62
CA LYS A 79 25.53 -10.11 7.23
C LYS A 79 26.44 -10.67 8.33
N ALA A 80 27.76 -10.69 8.10
CA ALA A 80 28.73 -11.15 9.08
C ALA A 80 28.72 -10.27 10.34
N MET A 81 28.65 -8.95 10.18
CA MET A 81 28.55 -7.99 11.28
C MET A 81 27.25 -8.14 12.08
N ARG A 82 26.10 -8.36 11.41
CA ARG A 82 24.84 -8.68 12.08
C ARG A 82 24.92 -9.98 12.89
N LYS A 83 25.51 -11.04 12.31
CA LYS A 83 25.69 -12.33 12.98
C LYS A 83 26.60 -12.21 14.21
N ARG A 84 27.68 -11.42 14.10
CA ARG A 84 28.57 -11.11 15.23
C ARG A 84 27.84 -10.34 16.30
N GLY A 85 27.10 -9.27 15.94
CA GLY A 85 26.31 -8.47 16.89
C GLY A 85 25.27 -9.29 17.65
N PHE A 86 24.61 -10.25 16.99
CA PHE A 86 23.65 -11.16 17.64
C PHE A 86 24.31 -12.14 18.63
N ALA A 87 25.59 -12.50 18.41
CA ALA A 87 26.33 -13.40 19.27
C ALA A 87 26.94 -12.72 20.51
N VAL A 88 26.96 -11.38 20.55
CA VAL A 88 27.50 -10.65 21.71
C VAL A 88 26.50 -10.71 22.87
N PRO A 89 26.94 -11.08 24.09
CA PRO A 89 26.06 -11.05 25.26
C PRO A 89 25.55 -9.62 25.52
N ALA A 90 24.26 -9.49 25.79
CA ALA A 90 23.63 -8.22 26.13
C ALA A 90 24.26 -7.64 27.40
N LEU A 91 24.74 -6.40 27.36
CA LEU A 91 25.40 -5.78 28.52
C LEU A 91 24.43 -5.34 29.60
N THR A 92 23.26 -4.86 29.19
CA THR A 92 22.17 -4.48 30.10
C THR A 92 20.83 -4.70 29.40
N LYS A 93 19.94 -5.42 30.07
CA LYS A 93 18.58 -5.72 29.59
C LYS A 93 17.62 -4.66 30.13
N LEU A 94 17.43 -3.56 29.39
CA LEU A 94 16.43 -2.55 29.71
C LEU A 94 15.15 -2.87 28.94
N GLY A 95 14.40 -3.86 29.42
CA GLY A 95 13.20 -4.36 28.72
C GLY A 95 13.51 -4.99 27.36
N MET A 96 12.81 -4.57 26.30
CA MET A 96 12.94 -5.11 24.93
C MET A 96 14.05 -4.45 24.09
N LEU A 97 14.90 -3.61 24.69
CA LEU A 97 16.00 -2.94 24.00
C LEU A 97 17.32 -3.51 24.51
N VAL A 98 18.08 -4.16 23.61
CA VAL A 98 19.41 -4.70 23.90
C VAL A 98 20.46 -3.67 23.49
N ILE A 99 21.22 -3.16 24.47
CA ILE A 99 22.35 -2.26 24.22
C ILE A 99 23.63 -3.13 24.15
N ILE A 100 24.32 -3.06 23.01
CA ILE A 100 25.59 -3.76 22.76
C ILE A 100 26.71 -2.71 22.80
N GLN A 101 27.77 -2.93 23.58
CA GLN A 101 28.93 -2.04 23.65
C GLN A 101 29.77 -2.21 22.38
N PRO A 102 30.27 -1.11 21.81
CA PRO A 102 31.32 -1.20 20.82
C PRO A 102 32.67 -1.41 21.52
N ASN A 103 33.44 -2.40 21.09
CA ASN A 103 34.88 -2.40 21.33
C ASN A 103 35.49 -1.26 20.49
N LEU A 104 35.89 -0.20 21.20
CA LEU A 104 36.83 0.91 20.90
C LEU A 104 36.98 1.55 19.50
N SER A 105 36.17 1.27 18.47
CA SER A 105 36.27 2.02 17.21
C SER A 105 34.97 2.30 16.45
N CYS A 106 33.80 1.87 16.97
CA CYS A 106 32.54 2.06 16.26
C CYS A 106 31.53 2.84 17.10
N GLN A 107 31.10 3.99 16.57
CA GLN A 107 30.07 4.86 17.15
C GLN A 107 28.81 4.09 17.56
N PHE A 108 28.17 4.56 18.63
CA PHE A 108 26.86 4.11 19.13
C PHE A 108 25.85 4.02 17.98
N THR A 109 25.71 2.84 17.41
CA THR A 109 24.64 2.55 16.47
C THR A 109 23.57 1.84 17.28
N PHE A 110 22.47 2.54 17.55
CA PHE A 110 21.27 1.95 18.15
C PHE A 110 20.78 0.84 17.23
N LEU A 111 21.18 -0.41 17.53
CA LEU A 111 20.70 -1.58 16.84
C LEU A 111 19.30 -1.87 17.36
N LYS A 112 18.30 -1.22 16.76
CA LYS A 112 16.90 -1.62 16.90
C LYS A 112 16.77 -2.94 16.13
N CYS A 113 17.14 -4.04 16.78
CA CYS A 113 16.97 -5.41 16.30
C CYS A 113 15.48 -5.70 16.15
N PHE A 114 15.06 -5.93 14.90
CA PHE A 114 14.05 -6.94 14.61
C PHE A 114 14.73 -8.32 14.58
#